data_AF-A0A820I4B2-F1
#
_entry.id   AF-A0A820I4B2-F1
#
_cell.length_a   1.000
_cell.length_b   1.000
_cell.length_c   1.000
_cell.angle_alpha   90.00
_cell.angle_beta   90.00
_cell.angle_gamma   90.00
#
_symmetry.space_group_name_H-M   'P 1'
#
loop_
_entity.id
_entity.type
_entity.pdbx_description
1 polymer ?
#
loop_
_entity_poly.entity_id
_entity_poly.type
_entity_poly.pdbx_seq_one_letter_code
_entity_poly.pdbx_strand_id
1 'polypeptide(L)'
;NIVGYGVEFNASTAAGRFLTAGLYILSLIVVASYTANLASDLTIAKSQSIISRIDDIKNGKIPNGRIGIRVGTASEDYYLSEISGGNKNYYPLSTQQQMYDELLAGTIDVSFLDDGIAQYATNNIYCNLTLVGDGFDVGIFGIVTPKQWLYAQDLDVNILSLRETGQLEKLRQKWFE
;
A
#
# COMPACT_ATOMS: atom_id res chain seq x y z
N ASN A 1 28.45 -15.16 19.31
CA ASN A 1 28.49 -16.64 19.18
C ASN A 1 28.03 -17.00 17.79
N ILE A 2 28.70 -17.96 17.13
CA ILE A 2 28.60 -18.35 15.69
C ILE A 2 29.51 -17.54 14.76
N VAL A 3 30.83 -17.58 14.98
CA VAL A 3 31.78 -18.01 13.94
C VAL A 3 32.92 -18.69 14.70
N GLY A 4 33.20 -19.94 14.34
CA GLY A 4 33.86 -20.93 15.18
C GLY A 4 35.28 -20.60 15.62
N TYR A 5 35.61 -21.16 16.78
CA TYR A 5 36.95 -21.38 17.30
C TYR A 5 37.91 -21.80 16.18
N GLY A 6 38.98 -21.01 16.03
CA GLY A 6 40.17 -21.42 15.28
C GLY A 6 40.77 -22.65 15.96
N VAL A 7 40.63 -23.79 15.31
CA VAL A 7 41.38 -24.99 15.68
C VAL A 7 42.77 -24.82 15.09
N GLU A 8 43.79 -24.62 15.92
CA GLU A 8 45.21 -24.53 15.51
C GLU A 8 45.74 -25.89 14.99
N PHE A 9 45.16 -26.41 13.91
CA PHE A 9 45.71 -27.55 13.18
C PHE A 9 46.38 -27.06 11.90
N ASN A 10 47.67 -26.72 12.01
CA ASN A 10 48.48 -26.43 10.83
C ASN A 10 48.84 -27.74 10.13
N ALA A 11 48.08 -28.11 9.09
CA ALA A 11 48.39 -29.29 8.28
C ALA A 11 49.79 -29.14 7.64
N SER A 12 50.75 -29.91 8.15
CA SER A 12 52.16 -29.82 7.77
C SER A 12 52.47 -30.52 6.43
N THR A 13 51.61 -31.46 6.00
CA THR A 13 51.74 -32.18 4.73
C THR A 13 50.93 -31.54 3.61
N ALA A 14 51.46 -31.58 2.38
CA ALA A 14 50.81 -30.99 1.21
C ALA A 14 49.38 -31.52 0.98
N ALA A 15 49.18 -32.84 1.12
CA ALA A 15 47.87 -33.47 1.00
C ALA A 15 46.86 -32.98 2.06
N GLY A 16 47.32 -32.76 3.29
CA GLY A 16 46.47 -32.24 4.37
C GLY A 16 45.98 -30.82 4.10
N ARG A 17 46.82 -29.97 3.47
CA ARG A 17 46.44 -28.60 3.07
C ARG A 17 45.39 -28.58 1.97
N PHE A 18 45.44 -29.51 1.00
CA PHE A 18 44.41 -29.61 -0.04
C PHE A 18 43.06 -30.07 0.54
N LEU A 19 43.08 -31.02 1.48
CA LEU A 19 41.86 -31.49 2.14
C LEU A 19 41.22 -30.40 3.01
N THR A 20 42.02 -29.64 3.77
CA THR A 20 41.47 -28.52 4.57
C THR A 20 40.93 -27.43 3.67
N ALA A 21 41.63 -27.05 2.60
CA ALA A 21 41.13 -26.06 1.62
C ALA A 21 39.80 -26.51 0.99
N GLY A 22 39.68 -27.79 0.61
CA GLY A 22 38.44 -28.35 0.11
C GLY A 22 37.30 -28.31 1.12
N LEU A 23 37.58 -28.61 2.39
CA LEU A 23 36.60 -28.54 3.48
C LEU A 23 36.18 -27.10 3.81
N TYR A 24 37.11 -26.14 3.72
CA TYR A 24 36.79 -24.72 3.85
C TYR A 24 35.89 -24.24 2.71
N ILE A 25 36.19 -24.64 1.47
CA ILE A 25 35.33 -24.31 0.33
C ILE A 25 33.94 -24.93 0.49
N LEU A 26 33.85 -26.20 0.92
CA LEU A 26 32.57 -26.87 1.15
C LEU A 26 31.76 -26.17 2.25
N SER A 27 32.39 -25.80 3.37
CA SER A 27 31.69 -25.10 4.45
C SER A 27 31.22 -23.70 4.03
N LEU A 28 32.02 -22.97 3.25
CA LEU A 28 31.62 -21.69 2.66
C LEU A 28 30.41 -21.84 1.72
N ILE A 29 30.36 -22.89 0.89
CA ILE A 29 29.23 -23.15 -0.02
C ILE A 29 27.94 -23.41 0.77
N VAL A 30 28.00 -24.18 1.86
CA VAL A 30 26.84 -24.46 2.70
C VAL A 30 26.29 -23.18 3.35
N VAL A 31 27.17 -22.37 3.95
CA VAL A 31 26.77 -21.09 4.56
C VAL A 31 26.23 -20.12 3.51
N ALA A 32 26.87 -20.04 2.34
CA ALA A 32 26.41 -19.21 1.23
C ALA A 32 25.02 -19.65 0.72
N SER A 33 24.76 -20.95 0.62
CA SER A 33 23.47 -21.49 0.17
C SER A 33 22.35 -21.19 1.17
N TYR A 34 22.62 -21.34 2.48
CA TYR A 34 21.66 -20.97 3.52
C TYR A 34 21.36 -19.46 3.49
N THR A 35 22.40 -18.63 3.38
CA THR A 35 22.25 -17.18 3.27
C THR A 35 21.48 -16.78 2.00
N ALA A 36 21.71 -17.45 0.88
CA ALA A 36 21.00 -17.20 -0.37
C ALA A 36 19.51 -17.56 -0.29
N ASN A 37 19.17 -18.71 0.32
CA ASN A 37 17.79 -19.10 0.52
C ASN A 37 17.06 -18.12 1.45
N LEU A 38 17.68 -17.76 2.58
CA LEU A 38 17.14 -16.76 3.50
C LEU A 38 16.95 -15.40 2.81
N ALA A 39 17.92 -14.97 2.01
CA ALA A 39 17.83 -13.72 1.26
C ALA A 39 16.69 -13.78 0.21
N SER A 40 16.53 -14.92 -0.47
CA SER A 40 15.43 -15.14 -1.41
C SER A 40 14.07 -15.02 -0.72
N ASP A 41 13.88 -15.70 0.41
CA ASP A 41 12.62 -15.66 1.18
C ASP A 41 12.30 -14.23 1.66
N LEU A 42 13.32 -13.51 2.15
CA LEU A 42 13.15 -12.13 2.59
C LEU A 42 12.83 -11.18 1.42
N THR A 43 13.41 -11.42 0.24
CA THR A 43 13.16 -10.60 -0.95
C THR A 43 11.73 -10.82 -1.46
N ILE A 44 11.24 -12.06 -1.42
CA ILE A 44 9.83 -12.39 -1.74
C ILE A 44 8.87 -11.70 -0.76
N ALA A 45 9.15 -11.76 0.55
CA ALA A 45 8.34 -11.10 1.57
C ALA A 45 8.32 -9.56 1.39
N LYS A 46 9.45 -8.95 1.02
CA LYS A 46 9.56 -7.50 0.80
C LYS A 46 8.93 -7.03 -0.52
N SER A 47 8.82 -7.91 -1.52
CA SER A 47 8.22 -7.58 -2.83
C SER A 47 6.69 -7.50 -2.81
N GLN A 48 6.03 -7.67 -1.66
CA GLN A 48 4.57 -7.77 -1.55
C GLN A 48 3.79 -6.46 -1.73
N SER A 49 4.39 -5.34 -2.18
CA SER A 49 3.55 -4.28 -2.76
C SER A 49 3.12 -4.72 -4.16
N ILE A 50 2.05 -5.52 -4.22
CA ILE A 50 1.47 -6.02 -5.48
C ILE A 50 1.10 -4.84 -6.39
N ILE A 51 0.81 -3.67 -5.82
CA ILE A 51 0.45 -2.45 -6.52
C ILE A 51 1.28 -1.30 -5.96
N SER A 52 1.73 -0.41 -6.83
CA SER A 52 2.36 0.85 -6.44
C SER A 52 1.56 2.07 -6.89
N ARG A 53 0.85 1.98 -8.04
CA ARG A 53 0.09 3.09 -8.63
C ARG A 53 -1.17 2.58 -9.33
N ILE A 54 -2.07 3.52 -9.66
CA ILE A 54 -3.28 3.25 -10.46
C ILE A 54 -2.96 2.61 -11.81
N ASP A 55 -1.79 2.91 -12.40
CA ASP A 55 -1.35 2.34 -13.68
C ASP A 55 -1.18 0.83 -13.63
N ASP A 56 -0.79 0.26 -12.48
CA ASP A 56 -0.71 -1.20 -12.32
C ASP A 56 -2.09 -1.86 -12.48
N ILE A 57 -3.14 -1.17 -12.04
CA ILE A 57 -4.52 -1.62 -12.18
C ILE A 57 -4.97 -1.50 -13.64
N LYS A 58 -4.66 -0.36 -14.29
CA LYS A 58 -4.93 -0.15 -15.72
C LYS A 58 -4.22 -1.17 -16.62
N ASN A 59 -3.01 -1.58 -16.24
CA ASN A 59 -2.21 -2.59 -16.93
C ASN A 59 -2.64 -4.04 -16.61
N GLY A 60 -3.67 -4.25 -15.78
CA GLY A 60 -4.22 -5.57 -15.49
C GLY A 60 -3.36 -6.43 -14.57
N LYS A 61 -2.52 -5.82 -13.72
CA LYS A 61 -1.70 -6.54 -12.73
C LYS A 61 -2.57 -7.26 -11.69
N ILE A 62 -3.82 -6.81 -11.51
CA ILE A 62 -4.83 -7.43 -10.65
C ILE A 62 -6.02 -7.91 -11.48
N PRO A 63 -6.53 -9.13 -11.23
CA PRO A 63 -7.76 -9.60 -11.84
C PRO A 63 -8.94 -8.68 -11.50
N ASN A 64 -9.75 -8.31 -12.49
CA ASN A 64 -10.87 -7.36 -12.29
C ASN A 64 -11.83 -7.78 -11.16
N GLY A 65 -12.10 -9.09 -11.01
CA GLY A 65 -12.94 -9.62 -9.94
C GLY A 65 -12.37 -9.52 -8.51
N ARG A 66 -11.11 -9.08 -8.35
CA ARG A 66 -10.48 -8.78 -7.04
C ARG A 66 -10.36 -7.27 -6.79
N ILE A 67 -10.89 -6.44 -7.70
CA ILE A 67 -10.99 -5.00 -7.53
C ILE A 67 -12.39 -4.72 -6.97
N GLY A 68 -12.46 -4.27 -5.72
CA GLY A 68 -13.70 -3.84 -5.09
C GLY A 68 -14.05 -2.41 -5.49
N ILE A 69 -15.26 -2.19 -5.99
CA ILE A 69 -15.75 -0.84 -6.31
C ILE A 69 -17.15 -0.65 -5.71
N ARG A 70 -17.33 0.47 -5.03
CA ARG A 70 -18.64 0.86 -4.48
C ARG A 70 -19.56 1.33 -5.60
N VAL A 71 -20.71 0.69 -5.71
CA VAL A 71 -21.70 1.00 -6.75
C VAL A 71 -22.42 2.31 -6.44
N GLY A 72 -22.64 3.14 -7.46
CA GLY A 72 -23.33 4.42 -7.39
C GLY A 72 -22.48 5.56 -6.82
N THR A 73 -21.16 5.42 -6.80
CA THR A 73 -20.24 6.47 -6.31
C THR A 73 -19.33 6.97 -7.43
N ALA A 74 -18.67 8.11 -7.19
CA ALA A 74 -17.64 8.64 -8.09
C ALA A 74 -16.53 7.63 -8.40
N SER A 75 -16.27 6.68 -7.49
CA SER A 75 -15.31 5.60 -7.70
C SER A 75 -15.75 4.62 -8.81
N GLU A 76 -17.05 4.34 -8.93
CA GLU A 76 -17.59 3.56 -10.04
C GLU A 76 -17.44 4.33 -11.35
N ASP A 77 -17.83 5.60 -11.37
CA ASP A 77 -17.73 6.44 -12.57
C ASP A 77 -16.28 6.50 -13.08
N TYR A 78 -15.31 6.72 -12.19
CA TYR A 78 -13.89 6.71 -12.51
C TYR A 78 -13.42 5.35 -13.06
N TYR A 79 -13.80 4.24 -12.39
CA TYR A 79 -13.41 2.91 -12.85
C TYR A 79 -13.97 2.59 -14.24
N LEU A 80 -15.21 3.01 -14.50
CA LEU A 80 -15.86 2.81 -15.79
C LEU A 80 -15.23 3.67 -16.88
N SER A 81 -14.93 4.94 -16.63
CA SER A 81 -14.35 5.82 -17.64
C SER A 81 -12.86 5.56 -17.90
N GLU A 82 -12.05 5.38 -16.85
CA GLU A 82 -10.59 5.43 -16.93
C GLU A 82 -9.90 4.06 -16.96
N ILE A 83 -10.58 2.99 -16.57
CA ILE A 83 -9.96 1.66 -16.39
C ILE A 83 -10.61 0.61 -17.27
N SER A 84 -11.92 0.44 -17.15
CA SER A 84 -12.63 -0.70 -17.76
C SER A 84 -13.31 -0.39 -19.10
N GLY A 85 -13.32 0.88 -19.53
CA GLY A 85 -13.99 1.29 -20.76
C GLY A 85 -15.51 1.04 -20.75
N GLY A 86 -16.14 1.23 -19.60
CA GLY A 86 -17.58 1.04 -19.38
C GLY A 86 -17.99 -0.37 -18.97
N ASN A 87 -17.04 -1.29 -18.78
CA ASN A 87 -17.34 -2.67 -18.39
C ASN A 87 -17.43 -2.84 -16.86
N LYS A 88 -18.57 -3.33 -16.37
CA LYS A 88 -18.78 -3.64 -14.94
C LYS A 88 -18.22 -5.02 -14.59
N ASN A 89 -16.90 -5.16 -14.69
CA ASN A 89 -16.17 -6.42 -14.45
C ASN A 89 -15.48 -6.50 -13.08
N TYR A 90 -15.77 -5.54 -12.19
CA TYR A 90 -15.24 -5.44 -10.83
C TYR A 90 -16.10 -6.20 -9.80
N TYR A 91 -15.61 -6.35 -8.57
CA TYR A 91 -16.37 -6.87 -7.44
C TYR A 91 -17.28 -5.78 -6.83
N PRO A 92 -18.61 -5.90 -6.93
CA PRO A 92 -19.52 -4.83 -6.53
C PRO A 92 -19.67 -4.75 -5.01
N LEU A 93 -19.44 -3.55 -4.46
CA LEU A 93 -19.59 -3.26 -3.04
C LEU A 93 -20.79 -2.33 -2.82
N SER A 94 -21.62 -2.65 -1.83
CA SER A 94 -22.81 -1.86 -1.49
C SER A 94 -22.50 -0.79 -0.44
N THR A 95 -21.65 -1.11 0.54
CA THR A 95 -21.33 -0.19 1.64
C THR A 95 -19.82 -0.05 1.82
N GLN A 96 -19.41 1.04 2.47
CA GLN A 96 -18.01 1.24 2.83
C GLN A 96 -17.56 0.25 3.93
N GLN A 97 -18.46 -0.23 4.79
CA GLN A 97 -18.09 -1.27 5.76
C GLN A 97 -17.78 -2.59 5.07
N GLN A 98 -18.64 -3.00 4.11
CA GLN A 98 -18.41 -4.20 3.31
C GLN A 98 -17.07 -4.15 2.58
N MET A 99 -16.68 -2.97 2.07
CA MET A 99 -15.36 -2.78 1.46
C MET A 99 -14.21 -3.17 2.40
N TYR A 100 -14.24 -2.71 3.65
CA TYR A 100 -13.20 -3.05 4.62
C TYR A 100 -13.22 -4.53 4.99
N ASP A 101 -14.41 -5.09 5.20
CA ASP A 101 -14.57 -6.50 5.57
C ASP A 101 -14.03 -7.42 4.47
N GLU A 102 -14.31 -7.13 3.20
CA GLU A 102 -13.87 -7.92 2.05
C GLU A 102 -12.36 -7.76 1.77
N LEU A 103 -11.79 -6.58 2.05
CA LEU A 103 -10.33 -6.36 2.01
C LEU A 103 -9.63 -7.18 3.09
N LEU A 104 -10.15 -7.16 4.33
CA LEU A 104 -9.58 -7.91 5.44
C LEU A 104 -9.75 -9.43 5.28
N ALA A 105 -10.84 -9.86 4.64
CA ALA A 105 -11.07 -11.26 4.29
C ALA A 105 -10.19 -11.75 3.12
N GLY A 106 -9.59 -10.83 2.35
CA GLY A 106 -8.78 -11.16 1.16
C GLY A 106 -9.61 -11.60 -0.05
N THR A 107 -10.93 -11.34 -0.04
CA THR A 107 -11.81 -11.54 -1.19
C THR A 107 -11.43 -10.59 -2.33
N ILE A 108 -11.15 -9.33 -1.97
CA ILE A 108 -10.65 -8.29 -2.86
C ILE A 108 -9.25 -7.85 -2.41
N ASP A 109 -8.42 -7.47 -3.37
CA ASP A 109 -7.04 -7.00 -3.11
C ASP A 109 -6.97 -5.49 -2.98
N VAL A 110 -7.86 -4.78 -3.69
CA VAL A 110 -7.89 -3.31 -3.70
C VAL A 110 -9.30 -2.78 -3.78
N SER A 111 -9.50 -1.60 -3.19
CA SER A 111 -10.68 -0.78 -3.40
C SER A 111 -10.29 0.69 -3.53
N PHE A 112 -11.16 1.48 -4.14
CA PHE A 112 -10.97 2.92 -4.29
C PHE A 112 -11.69 3.68 -3.17
N LEU A 113 -11.03 4.71 -2.66
CA LEU A 113 -11.54 5.56 -1.59
C LEU A 113 -10.87 6.94 -1.66
N ASP A 114 -11.57 7.98 -1.21
CA ASP A 114 -11.01 9.33 -1.12
C ASP A 114 -9.85 9.38 -0.13
N ASP A 115 -8.79 10.09 -0.50
CA ASP A 115 -7.50 10.11 0.21
C ASP A 115 -7.65 10.45 1.71
N GLY A 116 -8.38 11.51 2.05
CA GLY A 116 -8.59 11.89 3.46
C GLY A 116 -9.33 10.81 4.27
N ILE A 117 -10.34 10.16 3.69
CA ILE A 117 -11.09 9.09 4.37
C ILE A 117 -10.19 7.85 4.51
N ALA A 118 -9.41 7.53 3.48
CA ALA A 118 -8.50 6.41 3.48
C ALA A 118 -7.39 6.57 4.51
N GLN A 119 -6.71 7.71 4.55
CA GLN A 119 -5.68 8.02 5.54
C GLN A 119 -6.21 7.88 6.96
N TYR A 120 -7.38 8.48 7.23
CA TYR A 120 -7.99 8.36 8.55
C TYR A 120 -8.30 6.91 8.91
N ALA A 121 -8.91 6.16 7.98
CA ALA A 121 -9.31 4.79 8.20
C ALA A 121 -8.11 3.86 8.42
N THR A 122 -7.06 3.95 7.61
CA THR A 122 -5.88 3.07 7.74
C THR A 122 -5.02 3.44 8.96
N ASN A 123 -4.93 4.72 9.32
CA ASN A 123 -4.10 5.15 10.45
C ASN A 123 -4.79 4.92 11.81
N ASN A 124 -6.12 4.97 11.88
CA ASN A 124 -6.84 4.95 13.16
C ASN A 124 -7.71 3.71 13.40
N ILE A 125 -8.28 3.11 12.35
CA ILE A 125 -9.32 2.06 12.49
C ILE A 125 -8.81 0.71 11.99
N TYR A 126 -8.20 0.69 10.80
CA TYR A 126 -7.83 -0.52 10.07
C TYR A 126 -6.32 -0.55 9.80
N CYS A 127 -5.51 -0.68 10.86
CA CYS A 127 -4.04 -0.68 10.77
C CYS A 127 -3.45 -1.84 9.93
N ASN A 128 -4.25 -2.86 9.63
CA ASN A 128 -3.87 -3.98 8.77
C ASN A 128 -4.00 -3.66 7.27
N LEU A 129 -4.68 -2.56 6.94
CA LEU A 129 -4.81 -2.07 5.58
C LEU A 129 -3.76 -0.98 5.34
N THR A 130 -3.33 -0.86 4.10
CA THR A 130 -2.33 0.13 3.69
C THR A 130 -2.88 0.95 2.56
N LEU A 131 -2.74 2.26 2.66
CA LEU A 131 -3.01 3.18 1.57
C LEU A 131 -1.89 3.06 0.52
N VAL A 132 -2.25 2.87 -0.75
CA VAL A 132 -1.31 2.63 -1.85
C VAL A 132 -1.44 3.72 -2.92
N GLY A 133 -0.29 4.23 -3.35
CA GLY A 133 -0.17 5.21 -4.43
C GLY A 133 -0.31 6.66 -3.99
N ASP A 134 -0.02 7.56 -4.91
CA ASP A 134 -0.33 8.98 -4.80
C ASP A 134 -1.72 9.20 -5.43
N GLY A 135 -2.52 10.13 -4.89
CA GLY A 135 -3.87 10.41 -5.39
C GLY A 135 -3.95 10.46 -6.93
N PHE A 136 -4.86 9.67 -7.50
CA PHE A 136 -4.96 9.41 -8.95
C PHE A 136 -6.06 10.22 -9.66
N ASP A 137 -6.93 10.84 -8.88
CA ASP A 137 -7.98 11.74 -9.34
C ASP A 137 -8.03 12.96 -8.42
N VAL A 138 -8.30 14.13 -8.99
CA VAL A 138 -8.33 15.39 -8.24
C VAL A 138 -9.77 15.76 -7.94
N GLY A 139 -10.25 15.30 -6.79
CA GLY A 139 -11.52 15.72 -6.20
C GLY A 139 -11.36 16.89 -5.23
N ILE A 140 -12.42 17.69 -5.08
CA ILE A 140 -12.49 18.76 -4.08
C ILE A 140 -13.75 18.55 -3.23
N PHE A 141 -13.60 18.59 -1.91
CA PHE A 141 -14.74 18.66 -0.99
C PHE A 141 -15.31 20.07 -0.95
N GLY A 142 -16.63 20.18 -1.13
CA GLY A 142 -17.34 21.46 -1.11
C GLY A 142 -18.62 21.39 -0.28
N ILE A 143 -19.07 22.55 0.19
CA ILE A 143 -20.36 22.69 0.87
C ILE A 143 -21.37 23.15 -0.18
N VAL A 144 -22.40 22.34 -0.40
CA VAL A 144 -23.46 22.67 -1.37
C VAL A 144 -24.50 23.56 -0.69
N THR A 145 -24.79 24.70 -1.31
CA THR A 145 -25.80 25.66 -0.84
C THR A 145 -26.93 25.84 -1.88
N PRO A 146 -28.14 26.25 -1.46
CA PRO A 146 -29.21 26.56 -2.39
C PRO A 146 -28.81 27.66 -3.37
N LYS A 147 -29.31 27.58 -4.61
CA LYS A 147 -29.07 28.62 -5.61
C LYS A 147 -29.59 29.97 -5.10
N GLN A 148 -28.79 31.03 -5.24
CA GLN A 148 -29.11 32.39 -4.76
C GLN A 148 -29.33 32.49 -3.25
N TRP A 149 -28.70 31.63 -2.45
CA TRP A 149 -28.73 31.74 -1.00
C TRP A 149 -28.09 33.04 -0.52
N LEU A 150 -28.81 33.81 0.30
CA LEU A 150 -28.42 35.14 0.77
C LEU A 150 -27.04 35.16 1.45
N TYR A 151 -26.67 34.07 2.12
CA TYR A 151 -25.42 33.97 2.90
C TYR A 151 -24.28 33.26 2.16
N ALA A 152 -24.43 32.96 0.87
CA ALA A 152 -23.38 32.26 0.12
C ALA A 152 -22.04 33.01 0.16
N GLN A 153 -22.07 34.33 -0.08
CA GLN A 153 -20.88 35.17 -0.04
C GLN A 153 -20.27 35.24 1.37
N ASP A 154 -21.12 35.38 2.40
CA ASP A 154 -20.64 35.42 3.78
C ASP A 154 -19.98 34.09 4.17
N LEU A 155 -20.54 32.95 3.75
CA LEU A 155 -19.95 31.63 3.99
C LEU A 155 -18.55 31.54 3.37
N ASP A 156 -18.39 31.95 2.11
CA ASP A 156 -17.11 31.90 1.41
C ASP A 156 -16.05 32.76 2.11
N VAL A 157 -16.40 33.99 2.51
CA VAL A 157 -15.49 34.90 3.24
C VAL A 157 -15.08 34.29 4.58
N ASN A 158 -16.01 33.67 5.30
CA ASN A 158 -15.68 33.03 6.58
C ASN A 158 -14.77 31.80 6.39
N ILE A 159 -15.00 30.98 5.37
CA ILE A 159 -14.11 29.83 5.06
C ILE A 159 -12.70 30.33 4.70
N LEU A 160 -12.58 31.41 3.92
CA LEU A 160 -11.29 32.01 3.60
C LEU A 160 -10.58 32.51 4.86
N SER A 161 -11.30 33.20 5.75
CA SER A 161 -10.76 33.64 7.04
C SER A 161 -10.26 32.48 7.90
N LEU A 162 -11.01 31.36 7.97
CA LEU A 162 -10.57 30.15 8.68
C LEU A 162 -9.30 29.54 8.09
N ARG A 163 -9.12 29.63 6.77
CA ARG A 163 -7.90 29.20 6.08
C ARG A 163 -6.72 30.11 6.39
N GLU A 164 -6.90 31.43 6.26
CA GLU A 164 -5.86 32.44 6.49
C GLU A 164 -5.38 32.49 7.95
N THR A 165 -6.30 32.29 8.89
CA THR A 165 -5.97 32.20 10.33
C THR A 165 -5.35 30.87 10.74
N GLY A 166 -5.24 29.91 9.82
CA GLY A 166 -4.69 28.58 10.07
C GLY A 166 -5.59 27.68 10.93
N GLN A 167 -6.86 28.02 11.13
CA GLN A 167 -7.78 27.18 11.90
C GLN A 167 -8.09 25.87 11.19
N LEU A 168 -8.24 25.89 9.86
CA LEU A 168 -8.44 24.67 9.08
C LEU A 168 -7.25 23.71 9.20
N GLU A 169 -6.03 24.23 9.20
CA GLU A 169 -4.82 23.42 9.37
C GLU A 169 -4.76 22.80 10.77
N LYS A 170 -5.11 23.54 11.82
CA LYS A 170 -5.21 22.99 13.18
C LYS A 170 -6.25 21.86 13.28
N LEU A 171 -7.39 22.00 12.60
CA LEU A 171 -8.40 20.94 12.55
C LEU A 171 -7.88 19.73 11.77
N ARG A 172 -7.18 19.94 10.64
CA ARG A 172 -6.58 18.86 9.86
C ARG A 172 -5.60 18.06 10.73
N GLN A 173 -4.66 18.73 11.37
CA GLN A 173 -3.70 18.09 12.28
C GLN A 173 -4.41 17.34 13.41
N LYS A 174 -5.42 17.94 14.05
CA LYS A 174 -6.15 17.28 15.15
C LYS A 174 -6.84 15.97 14.76
N TRP A 175 -7.35 15.87 13.53
CA TRP A 175 -8.21 14.75 13.12
C TRP A 175 -7.51 13.74 12.21
N PHE A 176 -6.42 14.11 11.53
CA PHE A 176 -5.74 13.25 10.56
C PHE A 176 -4.26 12.98 10.87
N GLU A 177 -3.65 13.69 11.83
CA GLU A 177 -2.29 13.47 12.33
C GLU A 177 -2.30 13.08 13.81
#